data_AF-A0AAD8RF75-F1
#
_entry.id   AF-A0AAD8RF75-F1
#
_cell.length_a   1.000
_cell.length_b   1.000
_cell.length_c   1.000
_cell.angle_alpha   90.00
_cell.angle_beta   90.00
_cell.angle_gamma   90.00
#
_symmetry.space_group_name_H-M   'P 1'
#
loop_
_entity.id
_entity.type
_entity.pdbx_description
1 polymer ?
#
loop_
_entity_poly.entity_id
_entity_poly.type
_entity_poly.pdbx_seq_one_letter_code
_entity_poly.pdbx_strand_id
1 'polypeptide(L)'
;MVPSVKILGLRVYFAIRDNAKMLPSFLRCFPNVETLHLESKETYQPTGKLSYKFWQEVGPIKCVQSHIKLMVFYGFRGERGELSFLKYFLESAPMLAKLVIVYNKGSFTSLTEANSKVQPLFSAKWASQDCSVLLLESAFQEGEDKWLLNFKTGSDFSTRDPFVCAAALGGCHF
;
A
#
# COMPACT_ATOMS: atom_id res chain seq x y z
N MET A 1 2.92 -11.45 -19.11
CA MET A 1 2.56 -10.07 -18.71
C MET A 1 1.09 -9.86 -19.08
N VAL A 2 0.27 -9.26 -18.22
CA VAL A 2 -1.19 -9.12 -18.37
C VAL A 2 -1.56 -7.63 -18.31
N PRO A 3 -1.56 -6.92 -19.45
CA PRO A 3 -1.75 -5.47 -19.50
C PRO A 3 -3.20 -5.01 -19.28
N SER A 4 -4.17 -5.93 -19.25
CA SER A 4 -5.59 -5.64 -19.03
C SER A 4 -5.91 -5.32 -17.57
N VAL A 5 -5.06 -5.70 -16.62
CA VAL A 5 -5.29 -5.45 -15.19
C VAL A 5 -5.10 -3.96 -14.87
N LYS A 6 -6.17 -3.32 -14.38
CA LYS A 6 -6.19 -1.91 -13.96
C LYS A 6 -6.18 -1.73 -12.45
N ILE A 7 -6.73 -2.69 -11.71
CA ILE A 7 -6.82 -2.66 -10.25
C ILE A 7 -6.13 -3.91 -9.74
N LEU A 8 -5.17 -3.75 -8.83
CA LEU A 8 -4.40 -4.85 -8.28
C LEU A 8 -4.44 -4.81 -6.75
N GLY A 9 -4.89 -5.91 -6.15
CA GLY A 9 -4.86 -6.13 -4.70
C GLY A 9 -3.80 -7.18 -4.35
N LEU A 10 -2.88 -6.87 -3.42
CA LEU A 10 -1.87 -7.82 -2.94
C LEU A 10 -1.72 -7.77 -1.42
N ARG A 11 -1.48 -8.94 -0.83
CA ARG A 11 -1.07 -9.08 0.57
C ARG A 11 0.43 -9.23 0.64
N VAL A 12 1.08 -8.44 1.49
CA VAL A 12 2.54 -8.39 1.56
C VAL A 12 2.99 -8.44 3.01
N TYR A 13 3.96 -9.31 3.30
CA TYR A 13 4.65 -9.36 4.59
C TYR A 13 5.91 -8.50 4.50
N PHE A 14 5.82 -7.21 4.86
CA PHE A 14 6.96 -6.28 4.80
C PHE A 14 8.08 -6.58 5.81
N ALA A 15 7.83 -7.47 6.78
CA ALA A 15 8.85 -7.98 7.69
C ALA A 15 9.52 -9.29 7.21
N ILE A 16 9.09 -9.86 6.07
CA ILE A 16 9.69 -11.06 5.47
C ILE A 16 10.32 -10.66 4.13
N ARG A 17 11.66 -10.66 4.08
CA ARG A 17 12.41 -10.15 2.93
C ARG A 17 12.02 -10.84 1.62
N ASP A 18 11.85 -12.15 1.63
CA ASP A 18 11.53 -12.91 0.41
C ASP A 18 10.10 -12.69 -0.07
N ASN A 19 9.15 -12.44 0.83
CA ASN A 19 7.80 -12.03 0.44
C ASN A 19 7.80 -10.64 -0.19
N ALA A 20 8.53 -9.70 0.40
CA ALA A 20 8.62 -8.34 -0.16
C ALA A 20 9.33 -8.30 -1.53
N LYS A 21 10.30 -9.20 -1.78
CA LYS A 21 10.92 -9.37 -3.11
C LYS A 21 9.94 -9.79 -4.20
N MET A 22 8.83 -10.43 -3.85
CA MET A 22 7.83 -10.84 -4.84
C MET A 22 7.00 -9.66 -5.36
N LEU A 23 6.83 -8.60 -4.56
CA LEU A 23 6.00 -7.46 -4.92
C LEU A 23 6.43 -6.81 -6.25
N PRO A 24 7.72 -6.48 -6.48
CA PRO A 24 8.17 -6.01 -7.79
C PRO A 24 7.87 -6.95 -8.95
N SER A 25 7.99 -8.26 -8.75
CA SER A 25 7.69 -9.25 -9.79
C SER A 25 6.22 -9.22 -10.18
N PHE A 26 5.30 -9.14 -9.20
CA PHE A 26 3.87 -8.97 -9.48
C PHE A 26 3.59 -7.67 -10.21
N LEU A 27 4.15 -6.54 -9.76
CA LEU A 27 3.92 -5.25 -10.43
C LEU A 27 4.42 -5.25 -11.88
N ARG A 28 5.55 -5.92 -12.18
CA ARG A 28 6.03 -6.09 -13.56
C ARG A 28 5.10 -6.95 -14.43
N CYS A 29 4.35 -7.87 -13.84
CA CYS A 29 3.36 -8.65 -14.59
C CYS A 29 2.18 -7.80 -15.05
N PHE A 30 1.88 -6.68 -14.40
CA PHE A 30 0.68 -5.85 -14.64
C PHE A 30 1.07 -4.40 -14.97
N PRO A 31 1.56 -4.13 -16.19
CA PRO A 31 2.21 -2.87 -16.54
C PRO A 31 1.31 -1.63 -16.53
N ASN A 32 -0.02 -1.82 -16.53
CA ASN A 32 -1.01 -0.75 -16.71
C ASN A 32 -1.91 -0.56 -15.47
N VAL A 33 -1.49 -1.05 -14.30
CA VAL A 33 -2.23 -0.85 -13.04
C VAL A 33 -2.36 0.63 -12.75
N GLU A 34 -3.59 1.08 -12.47
CA GLU A 34 -3.94 2.45 -12.11
C GLU A 34 -4.26 2.58 -10.62
N THR A 35 -4.86 1.55 -10.02
CA THR A 35 -5.15 1.48 -8.58
C THR A 35 -4.44 0.28 -7.95
N LEU A 36 -3.65 0.54 -6.91
CA LEU A 36 -2.92 -0.48 -6.17
C LEU A 36 -3.41 -0.55 -4.72
N HIS A 37 -4.01 -1.67 -4.34
CA HIS A 37 -4.35 -2.00 -2.96
C HIS A 37 -3.29 -2.94 -2.39
N LEU A 38 -2.63 -2.53 -1.30
CA LEU A 38 -1.71 -3.38 -0.55
C LEU A 38 -2.19 -3.57 0.87
N GLU A 39 -2.13 -4.80 1.36
CA GLU A 39 -2.45 -5.15 2.74
C GLU A 39 -1.19 -5.66 3.44
N SER A 40 -0.72 -4.92 4.44
CA SER A 40 0.47 -5.27 5.24
C SER A 40 0.12 -6.33 6.29
N LYS A 41 0.68 -7.53 6.13
CA LYS A 41 0.46 -8.63 7.05
C LYS A 41 1.55 -8.70 8.13
N GLU A 42 1.10 -8.87 9.36
CA GLU A 42 1.96 -9.13 10.52
C GLU A 42 2.61 -10.51 10.40
N THR A 43 3.80 -10.66 10.98
CA THR A 43 4.44 -11.97 11.17
C THR A 43 5.14 -12.01 12.53
N TYR A 44 5.05 -13.16 13.20
CA TYR A 44 5.81 -13.43 14.42
C TYR A 44 7.26 -13.88 14.15
N GLN A 45 7.63 -14.05 12.89
CA GLN A 45 8.94 -14.54 12.46
C GLN A 45 9.55 -13.62 11.38
N PRO A 46 10.02 -12.42 11.74
CA PRO A 46 10.65 -11.51 10.79
C PRO A 46 12.01 -12.07 10.33
N THR A 47 12.21 -12.21 9.02
CA THR A 47 13.43 -12.82 8.45
C THR A 47 14.48 -11.82 7.98
N GLY A 48 14.28 -10.52 8.23
CA GLY A 48 15.29 -9.50 7.99
C GLY A 48 14.73 -8.09 7.88
N LYS A 49 15.61 -7.09 8.01
CA LYS A 49 15.24 -5.67 7.88
C LYS A 49 15.22 -5.28 6.39
N LEU A 50 14.05 -5.01 5.83
CA LEU A 50 13.95 -4.31 4.55
C LEU A 50 14.51 -2.90 4.71
N SER A 51 15.54 -2.59 3.92
CA SER A 51 16.13 -1.26 3.89
C SER A 51 15.57 -0.47 2.71
N TYR A 52 15.71 0.85 2.76
CA TYR A 52 15.44 1.69 1.61
C TYR A 52 16.30 1.31 0.38
N LYS A 53 17.58 0.92 0.58
CA LYS A 53 18.47 0.47 -0.49
C LYS A 53 17.94 -0.74 -1.26
N PHE A 54 17.30 -1.67 -0.56
CA PHE A 54 16.68 -2.84 -1.18
C PHE A 54 15.67 -2.43 -2.26
N TRP A 55 14.86 -1.41 -2.00
CA TRP A 55 13.86 -0.94 -2.96
C TRP A 55 14.48 -0.14 -4.10
N GLN A 56 15.57 0.59 -3.86
CA GLN A 56 16.30 1.28 -4.93
C GLN A 56 16.91 0.30 -5.96
N GLU A 57 17.38 -0.86 -5.52
CA GLU A 57 17.95 -1.91 -6.38
C GLU A 57 16.91 -2.62 -7.25
N VAL A 58 15.61 -2.48 -6.96
CA VAL A 58 14.53 -3.07 -7.77
C VAL A 58 14.54 -2.52 -9.19
N GLY A 59 15.02 -1.29 -9.40
CA GLY A 59 14.98 -0.64 -10.71
C GLY A 59 13.56 -0.22 -11.13
N PRO A 60 13.40 0.30 -12.36
CA PRO A 60 12.14 0.86 -12.84
C PRO A 60 11.05 -0.20 -12.99
N ILE A 61 9.82 0.16 -12.59
CA ILE A 61 8.61 -0.66 -12.80
C ILE A 61 7.59 0.18 -13.55
N LYS A 62 7.19 -0.28 -14.75
CA LYS A 62 6.35 0.49 -15.67
C LYS A 62 5.06 1.03 -15.04
N CYS A 63 4.28 0.20 -14.34
CA CYS A 63 3.02 0.65 -13.75
C CYS A 63 3.24 1.74 -12.69
N VAL A 64 4.28 1.61 -11.86
CA VAL A 64 4.66 2.60 -10.84
C VAL A 64 5.05 3.91 -11.50
N GLN A 65 5.87 3.86 -12.55
CA GLN A 65 6.41 5.07 -13.17
C GLN A 65 5.41 5.83 -14.06
N SER A 66 4.31 5.22 -14.49
CA SER A 66 3.48 5.81 -15.55
C SER A 66 1.96 5.60 -15.44
N HIS A 67 1.47 4.76 -14.53
CA HIS A 67 0.04 4.41 -14.52
C HIS A 67 -0.62 4.50 -13.14
N ILE A 68 0.07 4.18 -12.05
CA ILE A 68 -0.55 4.16 -10.72
C ILE A 68 -0.88 5.59 -10.28
N LYS A 69 -2.18 5.84 -10.07
CA LYS A 69 -2.75 7.12 -9.63
C LYS A 69 -3.21 7.06 -8.18
N LEU A 70 -3.67 5.90 -7.72
CA LEU A 70 -4.15 5.68 -6.36
C LEU A 70 -3.43 4.49 -5.75
N MET A 71 -2.94 4.67 -4.53
CA MET A 71 -2.47 3.59 -3.67
C MET A 71 -3.29 3.59 -2.39
N VAL A 72 -3.82 2.44 -2.01
CA VAL A 72 -4.41 2.21 -0.68
C VAL A 72 -3.59 1.18 0.06
N PHE A 73 -3.05 1.54 1.22
CA PHE A 73 -2.16 0.74 2.04
C PHE A 73 -2.84 0.40 3.37
N TYR A 74 -3.35 -0.83 3.50
CA TYR A 74 -4.07 -1.33 4.66
C TYR A 74 -3.14 -2.00 5.67
N GLY A 75 -3.57 -2.01 6.93
CA GLY A 75 -2.87 -2.69 8.03
C GLY A 75 -1.55 -2.01 8.41
N PHE A 76 -1.48 -0.68 8.25
CA PHE A 76 -0.28 0.09 8.59
C PHE A 76 -0.01 0.07 10.09
N ARG A 77 1.20 -0.35 10.48
CA ARG A 77 1.68 -0.39 11.86
C ARG A 77 2.80 0.63 12.12
N GLY A 78 3.27 1.33 11.09
CA GLY A 78 4.39 2.26 11.20
C GLY A 78 5.73 1.54 11.29
N GLU A 79 5.81 0.31 10.79
CA GLU A 79 7.04 -0.47 10.82
C GLU A 79 8.05 0.03 9.80
N ARG A 80 9.33 -0.19 10.08
CA ARG A 80 10.43 0.25 9.21
C ARG A 80 10.32 -0.29 7.78
N GLY A 81 9.87 -1.53 7.60
CA GLY A 81 9.72 -2.16 6.29
C GLY A 81 8.63 -1.47 5.45
N GLU A 82 7.50 -1.18 6.08
CA GLU A 82 6.36 -0.45 5.48
C GLU A 82 6.79 0.96 5.07
N LEU A 83 7.41 1.70 5.99
CA LEU A 83 7.90 3.06 5.73
C LEU A 83 8.96 3.11 4.63
N SER A 84 9.87 2.12 4.60
CA SER A 84 10.89 2.05 3.56
C SER A 84 10.28 1.83 2.17
N PHE A 85 9.24 1.00 2.08
CA PHE A 85 8.51 0.77 0.84
C PHE A 85 7.68 1.99 0.41
N LEU A 86 6.90 2.57 1.33
CA LEU A 86 6.08 3.75 1.04
C LEU A 86 6.95 4.94 0.59
N LYS A 87 8.11 5.14 1.23
CA LYS A 87 9.11 6.13 0.80
C LYS A 87 9.59 5.87 -0.62
N TYR A 88 10.02 4.65 -0.94
CA TYR A 88 10.41 4.28 -2.29
C TYR A 88 9.29 4.55 -3.31
N PHE A 89 8.06 4.20 -2.95
CA PHE A 89 6.92 4.33 -3.85
C PHE A 89 6.62 5.81 -4.18
N LEU A 90 6.59 6.68 -3.16
CA LEU A 90 6.41 8.12 -3.31
C LEU A 90 7.51 8.76 -4.17
N GLU A 91 8.75 8.27 -4.07
CA GLU A 91 9.88 8.75 -4.87
C GLU A 91 9.93 8.17 -6.30
N SER A 92 9.12 7.15 -6.60
CA SER A 92 9.16 6.43 -7.89
C SER A 92 7.90 6.61 -8.74
N ALA A 93 6.82 7.13 -8.17
CA ALA A 93 5.50 7.18 -8.81
C ALA A 93 5.07 8.62 -9.16
N PRO A 94 5.48 9.16 -10.33
CA PRO A 94 5.16 10.54 -10.72
C PRO A 94 3.68 10.77 -11.04
N MET A 95 2.91 9.71 -11.31
CA MET A 95 1.47 9.79 -11.61
C MET A 95 0.58 9.62 -10.38
N LEU A 96 1.18 9.39 -9.20
CA LEU A 96 0.43 9.15 -7.98
C LEU A 96 -0.25 10.44 -7.53
N ALA A 97 -1.58 10.44 -7.53
CA ALA A 97 -2.39 11.56 -7.06
C ALA A 97 -2.76 11.41 -5.58
N LYS A 98 -2.94 10.18 -5.11
CA LYS A 98 -3.37 9.93 -3.73
C LYS A 98 -2.76 8.64 -3.16
N LEU A 99 -2.21 8.76 -1.96
CA LEU A 99 -1.80 7.65 -1.10
C LEU A 99 -2.72 7.65 0.12
N VAL A 100 -3.52 6.60 0.28
CA VAL A 100 -4.37 6.40 1.46
C VAL A 100 -3.71 5.34 2.34
N ILE A 101 -3.35 5.70 3.55
CA ILE A 101 -2.77 4.81 4.56
C ILE A 101 -3.87 4.51 5.57
N VAL A 102 -4.17 3.23 5.76
CA VAL A 102 -5.22 2.75 6.66
C VAL A 102 -4.56 1.92 7.77
N TYR A 103 -4.75 2.34 9.02
CA TYR A 103 -4.32 1.58 10.19
C TYR A 103 -5.52 0.96 10.91
N ASN A 104 -5.32 -0.15 11.62
CA ASN A 104 -6.41 -0.84 12.28
C ASN A 104 -6.83 -0.10 13.55
N LYS A 105 -8.12 -0.20 13.91
CA LYS A 105 -8.64 0.42 15.12
C LYS A 105 -7.87 -0.09 16.34
N GLY A 106 -7.36 0.84 17.15
CA GLY A 106 -6.57 0.52 18.34
C GLY A 106 -5.08 0.25 18.10
N SER A 107 -4.59 0.27 16.85
CA SER A 107 -3.15 0.17 16.57
C SER A 107 -2.35 1.35 17.10
N PHE A 108 -2.99 2.51 17.30
CA PHE A 108 -2.39 3.70 17.90
C PHE A 108 -3.32 4.25 18.98
N THR A 109 -2.74 4.86 20.01
CA THR A 109 -3.46 5.46 21.14
C THR A 109 -4.13 6.79 20.77
N SER A 110 -3.67 7.45 19.70
CA SER A 110 -4.20 8.73 19.24
C SER A 110 -3.87 9.00 17.78
N LEU A 111 -4.60 9.94 17.17
CA LEU A 111 -4.30 10.45 15.82
C LEU A 111 -2.93 11.12 15.75
N THR A 112 -2.47 11.76 16.83
CA THR A 112 -1.13 12.37 16.90
C THR A 112 -0.03 11.30 16.82
N GLU A 113 -0.20 10.18 17.53
CA GLU A 113 0.72 9.05 17.44
C GLU A 113 0.73 8.47 16.02
N ALA A 114 -0.45 8.21 15.43
CA ALA A 114 -0.58 7.71 14.07
C ALA A 114 0.12 8.65 13.05
N ASN A 115 -0.12 9.96 13.18
CA ASN A 115 0.53 10.97 12.34
C ASN A 115 2.06 10.95 12.51
N SER A 116 2.57 10.78 13.72
CA SER A 116 4.02 10.69 13.98
C SER A 116 4.68 9.54 13.21
N LYS A 117 3.96 8.44 12.99
CA LYS A 117 4.46 7.28 12.23
C LYS A 117 4.58 7.56 10.74
N VAL A 118 3.71 8.40 10.16
CA VAL A 118 3.77 8.76 8.73
C VAL A 118 4.64 9.98 8.45
N GLN A 119 4.99 10.79 9.47
CA GLN A 119 5.87 11.95 9.32
C GLN A 119 7.16 11.68 8.52
N PRO A 120 7.87 10.54 8.68
CA PRO A 120 9.07 10.25 7.91
C PRO A 120 8.88 10.25 6.39
N LEU A 121 7.65 10.02 5.89
CA LEU A 121 7.35 10.02 4.45
C LEU A 121 7.46 11.40 3.81
N PHE A 122 7.25 12.47 4.58
CA PHE A 122 7.34 13.86 4.10
C PHE A 122 8.79 14.34 3.93
N SER A 123 9.76 13.58 4.43
CA SER A 123 11.19 13.80 4.14
C SER A 123 11.63 13.25 2.78
N ALA A 124 10.76 12.48 2.11
CA ALA A 124 11.05 11.86 0.83
C ALA A 124 10.95 12.87 -0.32
N LYS A 125 11.71 12.64 -1.39
CA LYS A 125 11.64 13.48 -2.60
C LYS A 125 10.52 12.97 -3.51
N TRP A 126 9.29 13.42 -3.28
CA TRP A 126 8.13 12.90 -3.99
C TRP A 126 8.25 13.14 -5.50
N ALA A 127 8.00 12.09 -6.29
CA ALA A 127 8.02 12.16 -7.75
C ALA A 127 6.83 12.93 -8.31
N SER A 128 5.68 12.86 -7.61
CA SER A 128 4.47 13.60 -7.92
C SER A 128 4.37 14.83 -7.04
N GLN A 129 4.20 16.01 -7.64
CA GLN A 129 4.04 17.28 -6.92
C GLN A 129 2.63 17.46 -6.33
N ASP A 130 1.64 16.81 -6.94
CA ASP A 130 0.22 16.94 -6.57
C ASP A 130 -0.26 15.77 -5.70
N CYS A 131 0.63 14.84 -5.32
CA CYS A 131 0.27 13.71 -4.48
C CYS A 131 -0.21 14.19 -3.11
N SER A 132 -1.32 13.63 -2.64
CA SER A 132 -1.81 13.80 -1.27
C SER A 132 -1.65 12.51 -0.48
N VAL A 133 -1.30 12.62 0.81
CA VAL A 133 -1.26 11.48 1.74
C VAL A 133 -2.39 11.64 2.74
N LEU A 134 -3.28 10.66 2.80
CA LEU A 134 -4.39 10.62 3.74
C LEU A 134 -4.19 9.45 4.69
N LEU A 135 -4.33 9.71 5.99
CA LEU A 135 -4.25 8.71 7.05
C LEU A 135 -5.64 8.47 7.62
N LEU A 136 -6.09 7.21 7.65
CA LEU A 136 -7.42 6.81 8.09
C LEU A 136 -7.33 5.70 9.14
N GLU A 137 -8.19 5.79 10.15
CA GLU A 137 -8.47 4.66 11.03
C GLU A 137 -9.52 3.75 10.38
N SER A 138 -9.22 2.46 10.31
CA SER A 138 -10.15 1.43 9.86
C SER A 138 -11.28 1.23 10.87
N ALA A 139 -12.49 0.90 10.40
CA ALA A 139 -13.55 0.43 11.29
C ALA A 139 -13.26 -0.95 11.90
N PHE A 140 -12.33 -1.72 11.31
CA PHE A 140 -11.97 -3.07 11.76
C PHE A 140 -10.94 -3.03 12.90
N GLN A 141 -11.14 -3.86 13.93
CA GLN A 141 -10.10 -4.13 14.92
C GLN A 141 -8.99 -5.01 14.34
N GLU A 142 -7.84 -5.02 15.00
CA GLU A 142 -6.73 -5.91 14.67
C GLU A 142 -7.19 -7.39 14.70
N GLY A 143 -7.03 -8.09 13.58
CA GLY A 143 -7.46 -9.48 13.42
C GLY A 143 -8.88 -9.67 12.85
N GLU A 144 -9.71 -8.62 12.85
CA GLU A 144 -11.01 -8.59 12.17
C GLU A 144 -10.88 -8.23 10.68
N ASP A 145 -9.74 -7.68 10.29
CA ASP A 145 -9.34 -7.29 8.92
C ASP A 145 -8.98 -8.48 8.01
N LYS A 146 -9.12 -9.72 8.52
CA LYS A 146 -9.10 -10.89 7.65
C LYS A 146 -10.14 -10.65 6.54
N TRP A 147 -9.66 -10.55 5.31
CA TRP A 147 -10.43 -10.57 4.06
C TRP A 147 -10.70 -9.23 3.35
N LEU A 148 -10.01 -8.11 3.62
CA LEU A 148 -10.19 -6.92 2.76
C LEU A 148 -9.79 -7.20 1.30
N LEU A 149 -8.59 -7.72 1.07
CA LEU A 149 -8.12 -8.11 -0.26
C LEU A 149 -8.30 -9.62 -0.44
N ASN A 150 -9.49 -10.06 -0.82
CA ASN A 150 -9.79 -11.48 -1.06
C ASN A 150 -10.27 -11.74 -2.49
N PHE A 151 -10.18 -13.00 -2.93
CA PHE A 151 -10.54 -13.39 -4.30
C PHE A 151 -12.02 -13.19 -4.61
N LYS A 152 -12.93 -13.45 -3.66
CA LYS A 152 -14.37 -13.25 -3.84
C LYS A 152 -14.68 -11.79 -4.15
N THR A 153 -14.12 -10.88 -3.37
CA THR A 153 -14.23 -9.44 -3.57
C THR A 153 -13.60 -9.02 -4.91
N GLY A 154 -12.37 -9.44 -5.19
CA GLY A 154 -11.68 -9.09 -6.45
C GLY A 154 -12.33 -9.66 -7.72
N SER A 155 -13.24 -10.63 -7.59
CA SER A 155 -14.01 -11.21 -8.70
C SER A 155 -15.39 -10.57 -8.86
N ASP A 156 -15.72 -9.55 -8.06
CA ASP A 156 -16.97 -8.80 -8.17
C ASP A 156 -16.86 -7.70 -9.22
N PHE A 157 -17.30 -8.03 -10.44
CA PHE A 157 -17.34 -7.11 -11.57
C PHE A 157 -18.54 -6.14 -11.55
N SER A 158 -19.42 -6.20 -10.54
CA SER A 158 -20.54 -5.26 -10.41
C SER A 158 -20.11 -3.89 -9.90
N THR A 159 -18.92 -3.80 -9.31
CA THR A 159 -18.35 -2.58 -8.77
C THR A 159 -17.21 -2.07 -9.64
N ARG A 160 -16.97 -0.75 -9.62
CA ARG A 160 -15.87 -0.14 -10.38
C ARG A 160 -14.50 -0.49 -9.77
N ASP A 161 -14.43 -0.45 -8.44
CA ASP A 161 -13.26 -0.91 -7.70
C ASP A 161 -13.71 -1.89 -6.62
N PRO A 162 -13.40 -3.18 -6.76
CA PRO A 162 -13.87 -4.21 -5.84
C PRO A 162 -13.29 -4.04 -4.44
N PHE A 163 -12.14 -3.39 -4.29
CA PHE A 163 -11.43 -3.29 -3.00
C PHE A 163 -11.72 -2.00 -2.24
N VAL A 164 -12.50 -1.08 -2.80
CA VAL A 164 -13.00 0.10 -2.08
C VAL A 164 -14.00 -0.34 -1.02
N CYS A 165 -13.48 -0.64 0.16
CA CYS A 165 -14.27 -0.97 1.33
C CYS A 165 -14.58 0.31 2.11
N ALA A 166 -15.79 0.86 1.93
CA ALA A 166 -16.21 2.07 2.64
C ALA A 166 -16.05 1.95 4.16
N ALA A 167 -16.27 0.76 4.73
CA ALA A 167 -16.04 0.50 6.15
C ALA A 167 -14.56 0.61 6.55
N ALA A 168 -13.63 0.11 5.73
CA ALA A 168 -12.19 0.26 5.99
C ALA A 168 -11.68 1.69 5.77
N LEU A 169 -12.38 2.47 4.95
CA LEU A 169 -12.00 3.84 4.56
C LEU A 169 -12.74 4.92 5.38
N GLY A 170 -13.35 4.56 6.52
CA GLY A 170 -14.06 5.51 7.37
C GLY A 170 -15.22 6.23 6.66
N GLY A 171 -15.84 5.59 5.66
CA GLY A 171 -16.89 6.17 4.83
C GLY A 171 -16.41 7.07 3.68
N CYS A 172 -15.10 7.19 3.45
CA CYS A 172 -14.58 7.97 2.33
C CYS A 172 -14.66 7.20 1.00
N HIS A 173 -15.02 7.92 -0.06
CA HIS A 173 -14.95 7.48 -1.45
C HIS A 173 -13.84 8.27 -2.17
N PHE A 174 -13.04 7.59 -3.00
CA PHE A 174 -11.85 8.15 -3.64
C PHE A 174 -11.86 7.97 -5.15
#